data_AF-A0A967C5V8-F1
#
_entry.id   AF-A0A967C5V8-F1
#
_cell.length_a   1.000
_cell.length_b   1.000
_cell.length_c   1.000
_cell.angle_alpha   90.00
_cell.angle_beta   90.00
_cell.angle_gamma   90.00
#
_symmetry.space_group_name_H-M   'P 1'
#
loop_
_entity.id
_entity.type
_entity.pdbx_description
1 polymer ?
#
loop_
_entity_poly.entity_id
_entity_poly.type
_entity_poly.pdbx_seq_one_letter_code
_entity_poly.pdbx_strand_id
1 'polypeptide(L)'
;ELMLSGDRVADRAARDAFTAEYQQRQSIERIPPNRAMLLLGSNAWPLPVPMVEREGAWRFDARAGAQELIDRRVGRNELNAIASLRAIVAAQFEYAASAGRQGPWRAYARRFFSTPGQRDGLYWASAEDEAESPLGPLAAQAAQLGERSRLRDGTPRAFHGYFFRMLEAQGASAPGGARDYMFDGRMIGGFAVLAWPARYGASGIQSFIVSHSGVVYQADLGPRTEERVGRITAFDPDEDWDVSPP
;
A
#
# COMPACT_ATOMS: atom_id res chain seq x y z
N GLU A 1 17.06 1.61 -14.42
CA GLU A 1 15.77 0.99 -14.81
C GLU A 1 14.73 1.21 -13.69
N LEU A 2 14.09 2.38 -13.67
CA LEU A 2 13.13 2.81 -12.61
C LEU A 2 11.77 3.29 -13.15
N MET A 3 11.64 3.43 -14.48
CA MET A 3 10.42 3.91 -15.13
C MET A 3 9.33 2.84 -15.25
N LEU A 4 9.70 1.56 -15.30
CA LEU A 4 8.72 0.47 -15.32
C LEU A 4 8.21 0.24 -13.90
N SER A 5 6.90 0.15 -13.72
CA SER A 5 6.27 -0.10 -12.42
C SER A 5 6.51 -1.52 -11.90
N GLY A 6 6.97 -2.42 -12.77
CA GLY A 6 6.99 -3.87 -12.53
C GLY A 6 5.67 -4.56 -12.90
N ASP A 7 4.63 -3.79 -13.24
CA ASP A 7 3.33 -4.27 -13.70
C ASP A 7 3.10 -3.88 -15.18
N ARG A 8 3.21 -4.87 -16.07
CA ARG A 8 3.07 -4.68 -17.52
C ARG A 8 1.66 -4.24 -17.95
N VAL A 9 0.63 -4.58 -17.17
CA VAL A 9 -0.76 -4.21 -17.48
C VAL A 9 -0.98 -2.74 -17.16
N ALA A 10 -0.56 -2.31 -15.96
CA ALA A 10 -0.58 -0.90 -15.57
C ALA A 10 0.24 -0.02 -16.53
N ASP A 11 1.44 -0.48 -16.93
CA ASP A 11 2.30 0.24 -17.85
C ASP A 11 1.68 0.35 -19.28
N ARG A 12 0.83 -0.59 -19.69
CA ARG A 12 0.09 -0.51 -20.97
C ARG A 12 -1.06 0.48 -20.87
N ALA A 13 -1.90 0.35 -19.85
CA ALA A 13 -3.05 1.23 -19.64
C ALA A 13 -2.65 2.71 -19.55
N ALA A 14 -1.51 3.00 -18.90
CA ALA A 14 -0.98 4.37 -18.82
C ALA A 14 -0.61 4.96 -20.20
N ARG A 15 -0.06 4.15 -21.12
CA ARG A 15 0.28 4.58 -22.49
C ARG A 15 -0.96 4.83 -23.35
N ASP A 16 -1.96 3.97 -23.21
CA ASP A 16 -3.22 4.09 -23.95
C ASP A 16 -3.97 5.36 -23.50
N ALA A 17 -4.03 5.60 -22.18
CA ALA A 17 -4.63 6.81 -21.60
C ALA A 17 -3.91 8.09 -22.07
N PHE A 18 -2.57 8.12 -22.02
CA PHE A 18 -1.80 9.25 -22.54
C PHE A 18 -2.13 9.56 -24.01
N THR A 19 -2.21 8.52 -24.85
CA THR A 19 -2.50 8.69 -26.29
C THR A 19 -3.89 9.29 -26.51
N ALA A 20 -4.89 8.82 -25.76
CA ALA A 20 -6.24 9.34 -25.83
C ALA A 20 -6.33 10.82 -25.40
N GLU A 21 -5.72 11.18 -24.26
CA GLU A 21 -5.71 12.56 -23.76
C GLU A 21 -4.99 13.52 -24.71
N TYR A 22 -3.86 13.09 -25.27
CA TYR A 22 -3.09 13.88 -26.25
C TYR A 22 -3.88 14.14 -27.53
N GLN A 23 -4.61 13.13 -28.03
CA GLN A 23 -5.46 13.27 -29.22
C GLN A 23 -6.67 14.18 -28.97
N GLN A 24 -7.19 14.20 -27.74
CA GLN A 24 -8.33 15.03 -27.39
C GLN A 24 -7.96 16.53 -27.40
N ARG A 25 -6.88 16.91 -26.71
CA ARG A 25 -6.38 18.29 -26.68
C ARG A 25 -4.94 18.31 -26.19
N GLN A 26 -4.13 19.21 -26.73
CA GLN A 26 -2.81 19.51 -26.18
C GLN A 26 -2.52 21.02 -26.24
N SER A 27 -1.83 21.52 -25.22
CA SER A 27 -1.31 22.90 -25.22
C SER A 27 -0.04 22.98 -24.40
N ILE A 28 0.84 23.91 -24.74
CA ILE A 28 2.05 24.17 -23.98
C ILE A 28 1.86 25.43 -23.14
N GLU A 29 1.99 25.30 -21.82
CA GLU A 29 2.01 26.42 -20.89
C GLU A 29 3.46 26.76 -20.54
N ARG A 30 3.86 28.02 -20.70
CA ARG A 30 5.20 28.47 -20.30
C ARG A 30 5.20 28.79 -18.81
N ILE A 31 6.20 28.26 -18.11
CA ILE A 31 6.46 28.49 -16.68
C ILE A 31 7.84 29.17 -16.58
N PRO A 32 7.91 30.51 -16.55
CA PRO A 32 9.19 31.21 -16.53
C PRO A 32 10.00 30.94 -15.24
N PRO A 33 11.35 30.96 -15.30
CA PRO A 33 12.18 31.11 -16.50
C PRO A 33 12.46 29.76 -17.19
N ASN A 34 12.50 29.76 -18.53
CA ASN A 34 12.97 28.65 -19.39
C ASN A 34 12.35 27.26 -19.12
N ARG A 35 11.15 27.20 -18.52
CA ARG A 35 10.37 25.97 -18.38
C ARG A 35 9.03 26.09 -19.10
N ALA A 36 8.49 24.95 -19.49
CA ALA A 36 7.13 24.83 -20.00
C ALA A 36 6.57 23.46 -19.65
N MET A 37 5.25 23.34 -19.67
CA MET A 37 4.52 22.12 -19.38
C MET A 37 3.61 21.77 -20.54
N LEU A 38 3.56 20.50 -20.94
CA LEU A 38 2.56 20.00 -21.87
C LEU A 38 1.30 19.67 -21.08
N LEU A 39 0.20 20.34 -21.40
CA LEU A 39 -1.13 20.08 -20.85
C LEU A 39 -1.90 19.20 -21.82
N LEU A 40 -2.55 18.15 -21.32
CA LEU A 40 -3.25 17.13 -22.10
C LEU A 40 -4.74 17.12 -21.76
N GLY A 41 -5.57 16.81 -22.75
CA GLY A 41 -6.99 16.58 -22.59
C GLY A 41 -7.82 17.82 -22.24
N SER A 42 -9.11 17.59 -22.04
CA SER A 42 -10.08 18.65 -21.72
C SER A 42 -9.83 19.30 -20.36
N ASN A 43 -9.24 18.55 -19.43
CA ASN A 43 -8.93 18.99 -18.08
C ASN A 43 -7.57 19.70 -17.97
N ALA A 44 -6.86 19.89 -19.10
CA ALA A 44 -5.54 20.51 -19.16
C ALA A 44 -4.55 19.86 -18.17
N TRP A 45 -4.54 18.52 -18.13
CA TRP A 45 -3.72 17.76 -17.19
C TRP A 45 -2.22 17.92 -17.50
N PRO A 46 -1.38 18.35 -16.54
CA PRO A 46 0.04 18.58 -16.78
C PRO A 46 0.81 17.26 -16.88
N LEU A 47 1.40 17.01 -18.04
CA LEU A 47 2.29 15.89 -18.29
C LEU A 47 3.47 15.95 -17.31
N PRO A 48 3.79 14.86 -16.57
CA PRO A 48 4.88 14.82 -15.58
C PRO A 48 6.29 14.97 -16.17
N VAL A 49 6.45 15.33 -17.44
CA VAL A 49 7.74 15.50 -18.10
C VAL A 49 7.86 16.96 -18.51
N PRO A 50 8.54 17.81 -17.72
CA PRO A 50 8.65 19.22 -18.04
C PRO A 50 9.51 19.45 -19.28
N MET A 51 9.24 20.55 -19.98
CA MET A 51 10.09 21.05 -21.06
C MET A 51 11.02 22.13 -20.50
N VAL A 52 12.27 22.12 -20.93
CA VAL A 52 13.28 23.13 -20.59
C VAL A 52 13.87 23.72 -21.85
N GLU A 53 14.09 25.04 -21.84
CA GLU A 53 14.85 25.71 -22.88
C GLU A 53 16.34 25.67 -22.54
N ARG A 54 17.15 25.16 -23.46
CA ARG A 54 18.60 25.14 -23.35
C ARG A 54 19.16 25.44 -24.73
N GLU A 55 20.07 26.42 -24.83
CA GLU A 55 20.69 26.84 -26.09
C GLU A 55 19.66 27.29 -27.16
N GLY A 56 18.58 27.95 -26.73
CA GLY A 56 17.53 28.44 -27.63
C GLY A 56 16.58 27.37 -28.19
N ALA A 57 16.70 26.12 -27.72
CA ALA A 57 15.82 25.02 -28.11
C ALA A 57 15.09 24.41 -26.91
N TRP A 58 13.79 24.16 -27.10
CA TRP A 58 12.95 23.46 -26.12
C TRP A 58 13.12 21.96 -26.25
N ARG A 59 13.34 21.29 -25.11
CA ARG A 59 13.46 19.84 -25.04
C ARG A 59 12.79 19.33 -23.77
N PHE A 60 12.20 18.13 -23.83
CA PHE A 60 11.73 17.46 -22.63
C PHE A 60 12.91 17.11 -21.72
N ASP A 61 12.82 17.46 -20.44
CA ASP A 61 13.77 17.02 -19.44
C ASP A 61 13.38 15.60 -19.00
N ALA A 62 13.86 14.61 -19.74
CA ALA A 62 13.57 13.20 -19.48
C ALA A 62 14.02 12.74 -18.08
N ARG A 63 15.07 13.37 -17.51
CA ARG A 63 15.55 13.04 -16.17
C ARG A 63 14.57 13.54 -15.10
N ALA A 64 14.15 14.80 -15.21
CA ALA A 64 13.14 15.36 -14.32
C ALA A 64 11.81 14.59 -14.46
N GLY A 65 11.42 14.25 -15.70
CA GLY A 65 10.21 13.47 -15.93
C GLY A 65 10.26 12.05 -15.39
N ALA A 66 11.42 11.38 -15.47
CA ALA A 66 11.62 10.08 -14.83
C ALA A 66 11.39 10.16 -13.32
N GLN A 67 11.93 11.19 -12.67
CA GLN A 67 11.82 11.38 -11.22
C GLN A 67 10.38 11.68 -10.82
N GLU A 68 9.71 12.61 -11.50
CA GLU A 68 8.31 12.95 -11.23
C GLU A 68 7.38 11.74 -11.38
N LEU A 69 7.62 10.87 -12.37
CA LEU A 69 6.85 9.63 -12.53
C LEU A 69 7.06 8.66 -11.35
N ILE A 70 8.28 8.58 -10.81
CA ILE A 70 8.58 7.81 -9.61
C ILE A 70 7.87 8.43 -8.41
N ASP A 71 7.99 9.75 -8.22
CA ASP A 71 7.41 10.47 -7.07
C ASP A 71 5.88 10.33 -7.06
N ARG A 72 5.21 10.47 -8.21
CA ARG A 72 3.76 10.22 -8.34
C ARG A 72 3.37 8.78 -8.03
N ARG A 73 4.19 7.80 -8.46
CA ARG A 73 3.95 6.38 -8.17
C ARG A 73 4.11 6.10 -6.68
N VAL A 74 5.18 6.60 -6.07
CA VAL A 74 5.44 6.51 -4.62
C VAL A 74 4.27 7.09 -3.84
N GLY A 75 3.89 8.35 -4.11
CA GLY A 75 2.79 8.99 -3.40
C GLY A 75 1.46 8.25 -3.54
N ARG A 76 1.12 7.79 -4.75
CA ARG A 76 -0.10 6.99 -4.97
C ARG A 76 -0.06 5.66 -4.22
N ASN A 77 1.07 4.96 -4.23
CA ASN A 77 1.21 3.68 -3.56
C ASN A 77 1.14 3.83 -2.04
N GLU A 78 1.75 4.86 -1.47
CA GLU A 78 1.70 5.18 -0.04
C GLU A 78 0.27 5.50 0.43
N LEU A 79 -0.47 6.32 -0.32
CA LEU A 79 -1.89 6.58 -0.05
C LEU A 79 -2.73 5.29 -0.12
N ASN A 80 -2.46 4.43 -1.11
CA ASN A 80 -3.12 3.12 -1.19
C ASN A 80 -2.76 2.21 -0.02
N ALA A 81 -1.51 2.25 0.48
CA ALA A 81 -1.09 1.48 1.63
C ALA A 81 -1.81 1.92 2.91
N ILE A 82 -1.91 3.24 3.14
CA ILE A 82 -2.67 3.81 4.27
C ILE A 82 -4.16 3.41 4.18
N ALA A 83 -4.77 3.54 3.00
CA ALA A 83 -6.15 3.13 2.79
C ALA A 83 -6.36 1.62 3.05
N SER A 84 -5.41 0.80 2.61
CA SER A 84 -5.44 -0.66 2.84
C SER A 84 -5.33 -1.00 4.33
N LEU A 85 -4.44 -0.33 5.07
CA LEU A 85 -4.31 -0.50 6.51
C LEU A 85 -5.61 -0.17 7.25
N ARG A 86 -6.28 0.94 6.88
CA ARG A 86 -7.59 1.31 7.44
C ARG A 86 -8.67 0.28 7.11
N ALA A 87 -8.70 -0.22 5.89
CA ALA A 87 -9.62 -1.28 5.49
C ALA A 87 -9.37 -2.58 6.27
N ILE A 88 -8.11 -2.95 6.51
CA ILE A 88 -7.76 -4.11 7.33
C ILE A 88 -8.22 -3.92 8.78
N VAL A 89 -8.07 -2.73 9.36
CA VAL A 89 -8.58 -2.43 10.71
C VAL A 89 -10.09 -2.63 10.78
N ALA A 90 -10.84 -2.09 9.82
CA ALA A 90 -12.29 -2.29 9.75
C ALA A 90 -12.66 -3.78 9.62
N ALA A 91 -11.99 -4.50 8.72
CA ALA A 91 -12.21 -5.93 8.49
C ALA A 91 -11.89 -6.79 9.72
N GLN A 92 -10.89 -6.41 10.52
CA GLN A 92 -10.58 -7.10 11.78
C GLN A 92 -11.70 -6.96 12.81
N PHE A 93 -12.29 -5.77 12.94
CA PHE A 93 -13.42 -5.56 13.84
C PHE A 93 -14.66 -6.32 13.37
N GLU A 94 -14.92 -6.35 12.07
CA GLU A 94 -16.02 -7.13 11.50
C GLU A 94 -15.80 -8.64 11.69
N TYR A 95 -14.59 -9.15 11.44
CA TYR A 95 -14.22 -10.53 11.71
C TYR A 95 -14.47 -10.89 13.18
N ALA A 96 -13.98 -10.06 14.11
CA ALA A 96 -14.13 -10.27 15.54
C ALA A 96 -15.61 -10.23 16.01
N ALA A 97 -16.49 -9.52 15.28
CA ALA A 97 -17.93 -9.49 15.54
C ALA A 97 -18.68 -10.69 14.94
N SER A 98 -18.09 -11.38 13.96
CA SER A 98 -18.70 -12.45 13.18
C SER A 98 -17.95 -13.78 13.34
N ALA A 99 -17.15 -14.19 12.35
CA ALA A 99 -16.43 -15.48 12.31
C ALA A 99 -15.45 -15.68 13.49
N GLY A 100 -14.89 -14.59 14.01
CA GLY A 100 -14.01 -14.57 15.18
C GLY A 100 -14.73 -14.65 16.53
N ARG A 101 -16.07 -14.68 16.56
CA ARG A 101 -16.85 -14.72 17.79
C ARG A 101 -16.98 -16.14 18.32
N GLN A 102 -16.60 -16.35 19.60
CA GLN A 102 -16.77 -17.63 20.30
C GLN A 102 -17.36 -17.41 21.69
N GLY A 103 -18.69 -17.55 21.80
CA GLY A 103 -19.43 -17.24 23.02
C GLY A 103 -19.24 -15.78 23.44
N PRO A 104 -18.70 -15.49 24.64
CA PRO A 104 -18.42 -14.13 25.09
C PRO A 104 -17.14 -13.54 24.48
N TRP A 105 -16.24 -14.36 23.93
CA TRP A 105 -14.94 -13.92 23.44
C TRP A 105 -15.00 -13.51 21.98
N ARG A 106 -14.17 -12.52 21.62
CA ARG A 106 -13.93 -12.08 20.25
C ARG A 106 -12.45 -12.24 19.95
N ALA A 107 -12.14 -12.93 18.86
CA ALA A 107 -10.79 -13.05 18.35
C ALA A 107 -10.66 -12.32 17.02
N TYR A 108 -9.54 -11.67 16.81
CA TYR A 108 -9.13 -11.12 15.52
C TYR A 108 -8.57 -12.23 14.63
N ALA A 109 -8.61 -12.01 13.32
CA ALA A 109 -7.99 -12.91 12.36
C ALA A 109 -6.47 -12.79 12.48
N ARG A 110 -5.76 -13.90 12.27
CA ARG A 110 -4.28 -13.96 12.27
C ARG A 110 -3.67 -13.88 10.88
N ARG A 111 -4.52 -13.94 9.84
CA ARG A 111 -4.12 -14.04 8.45
C ARG A 111 -5.06 -13.22 7.57
N PHE A 112 -4.52 -12.69 6.48
CA PHE A 112 -5.33 -12.02 5.47
C PHE A 112 -6.21 -13.03 4.69
N PHE A 113 -5.65 -14.19 4.35
CA PHE A 113 -6.33 -15.24 3.55
C PHE A 113 -6.66 -16.44 4.39
N SER A 114 -7.94 -16.79 4.49
CA SER A 114 -8.38 -18.01 5.15
C SER A 114 -7.74 -19.24 4.51
N THR A 115 -7.57 -20.30 5.30
CA THR A 115 -7.25 -21.63 4.75
C THR A 115 -8.40 -22.13 3.87
N PRO A 116 -8.12 -22.89 2.79
CA PRO A 116 -9.17 -23.39 1.91
C PRO A 116 -10.28 -24.11 2.70
N GLY A 117 -11.52 -23.66 2.52
CA GLY A 117 -12.70 -24.20 3.22
C GLY A 117 -12.87 -23.75 4.67
N GLN A 118 -12.03 -22.84 5.18
CA GLN A 118 -12.17 -22.28 6.53
C GLN A 118 -12.48 -20.77 6.46
N ARG A 119 -12.87 -20.22 7.61
CA ARG A 119 -13.10 -18.78 7.82
C ARG A 119 -12.21 -18.25 8.94
N ASP A 120 -10.91 -18.53 8.83
CA ASP A 120 -9.90 -18.22 9.84
C ASP A 120 -8.98 -17.04 9.45
N GLY A 121 -9.38 -16.29 8.42
CA GLY A 121 -8.71 -15.10 7.90
C GLY A 121 -9.70 -14.00 7.51
N LEU A 122 -9.20 -12.84 7.11
CA LEU A 122 -10.02 -11.69 6.71
C LEU A 122 -10.72 -11.84 5.35
N TYR A 123 -10.27 -12.80 4.54
CA TYR A 123 -10.87 -13.14 3.25
C TYR A 123 -11.13 -14.64 3.12
N TRP A 124 -12.25 -14.99 2.48
CA TRP A 124 -12.56 -16.31 1.93
C TRP A 124 -13.45 -16.15 0.70
N ALA A 125 -13.35 -17.09 -0.25
CA ALA A 125 -14.30 -17.16 -1.36
C ALA A 125 -15.67 -17.56 -0.82
N SER A 126 -16.71 -16.81 -1.21
CA SER A 126 -18.11 -17.05 -0.82
C SER A 126 -18.95 -17.23 -2.08
N ALA A 127 -19.93 -18.13 -2.04
CA ALA A 127 -20.96 -18.21 -3.08
C ALA A 127 -21.93 -17.00 -2.97
N GLU A 128 -22.78 -16.76 -3.99
CA GLU A 128 -23.70 -15.61 -4.04
C GLU A 128 -24.69 -15.55 -2.85
N ASP A 129 -24.94 -16.69 -2.22
CA ASP A 129 -25.86 -16.91 -1.11
C ASP A 129 -25.15 -17.09 0.25
N GLU A 130 -23.81 -16.99 0.28
CA GLU A 130 -23.03 -17.05 1.51
C GLU A 130 -22.65 -15.65 2.03
N ALA A 131 -22.53 -15.52 3.35
CA ALA A 131 -22.03 -14.30 3.97
C ALA A 131 -20.61 -13.97 3.47
N GLU A 132 -20.45 -12.79 2.90
CA GLU A 132 -19.17 -12.31 2.39
C GLU A 132 -18.12 -12.21 3.50
N SER A 133 -16.85 -12.33 3.10
CA SER A 133 -15.74 -12.10 4.01
C SER A 133 -15.56 -10.62 4.33
N PRO A 134 -14.99 -10.24 5.50
CA PRO A 134 -14.79 -8.86 5.91
C PRO A 134 -13.97 -7.96 4.95
N LEU A 135 -13.03 -8.52 4.19
CA LEU A 135 -12.34 -7.78 3.12
C LEU A 135 -13.12 -7.72 1.80
N GLY A 136 -14.32 -8.29 1.74
CA GLY A 136 -15.27 -8.24 0.62
C GLY A 136 -14.68 -8.58 -0.76
N PRO A 137 -15.26 -8.05 -1.85
CA PRO A 137 -14.71 -8.11 -3.21
C PRO A 137 -13.40 -7.32 -3.40
N LEU A 138 -13.05 -6.41 -2.46
CA LEU A 138 -11.72 -5.78 -2.42
C LEU A 138 -10.62 -6.84 -2.36
N ALA A 139 -10.93 -8.07 -1.97
CA ALA A 139 -10.03 -9.20 -1.99
C ALA A 139 -9.79 -9.89 -3.34
N ALA A 140 -10.53 -9.60 -4.41
CA ALA A 140 -10.06 -9.93 -5.75
C ALA A 140 -8.72 -9.22 -6.07
N GLN A 141 -8.53 -8.04 -5.48
CA GLN A 141 -7.30 -7.26 -5.48
C GLN A 141 -6.41 -7.60 -4.27
N ALA A 142 -7.01 -7.82 -3.10
CA ALA A 142 -6.32 -8.20 -1.88
C ALA A 142 -5.78 -9.63 -1.90
N ALA A 143 -6.14 -10.51 -2.84
CA ALA A 143 -5.48 -11.80 -3.13
C ALA A 143 -3.96 -11.67 -3.38
N GLN A 144 -3.46 -10.43 -3.39
CA GLN A 144 -2.08 -10.01 -3.44
C GLN A 144 -1.47 -9.57 -2.08
N LEU A 145 -2.24 -9.56 -0.99
CA LEU A 145 -1.78 -9.22 0.36
C LEU A 145 -1.19 -10.46 1.06
N GLY A 146 -0.01 -10.27 1.66
CA GLY A 146 0.59 -11.24 2.57
C GLY A 146 1.20 -12.49 1.93
N GLU A 147 1.68 -13.40 2.78
CA GLU A 147 2.57 -14.53 2.42
C GLU A 147 1.99 -15.57 1.46
N ARG A 148 0.69 -15.54 1.18
CA ARG A 148 0.00 -16.50 0.29
C ARG A 148 -0.17 -16.01 -1.13
N SER A 149 0.04 -14.72 -1.40
CA SER A 149 0.21 -14.28 -2.79
C SER A 149 1.67 -14.44 -3.16
N ARG A 150 2.08 -15.68 -3.40
CA ARG A 150 3.41 -15.92 -3.96
C ARG A 150 3.28 -16.02 -5.48
N LEU A 151 4.22 -15.40 -6.19
CA LEU A 151 4.47 -15.76 -7.59
C LEU A 151 4.79 -17.26 -7.67
N ARG A 152 4.75 -17.84 -8.88
CA ARG A 152 5.04 -19.28 -9.07
C ARG A 152 6.42 -19.71 -8.54
N ASP A 153 7.32 -18.75 -8.34
CA ASP A 153 8.66 -18.93 -7.79
C ASP A 153 8.75 -18.80 -6.25
N GLY A 154 7.63 -18.54 -5.56
CA GLY A 154 7.59 -18.40 -4.10
C GLY A 154 7.78 -16.96 -3.59
N THR A 155 7.96 -15.98 -4.46
CA THR A 155 8.17 -14.57 -4.07
C THR A 155 6.85 -13.91 -3.67
N PRO A 156 6.77 -13.22 -2.51
CA PRO A 156 5.59 -12.43 -2.14
C PRO A 156 5.23 -11.42 -3.25
N ARG A 157 3.94 -11.30 -3.55
CA ARG A 157 3.41 -10.31 -4.48
C ARG A 157 3.09 -9.04 -3.70
N ALA A 158 3.55 -7.91 -4.22
CA ALA A 158 3.22 -6.62 -3.64
C ALA A 158 1.82 -6.21 -4.04
N PHE A 159 1.04 -5.67 -3.10
CA PHE A 159 -0.25 -5.06 -3.36
C PHE A 159 -0.07 -3.55 -3.49
N HIS A 160 -0.37 -2.99 -4.67
CA HIS A 160 -0.09 -1.58 -4.99
C HIS A 160 1.35 -1.15 -4.62
N GLY A 161 2.33 -2.02 -4.83
CA GLY A 161 3.73 -1.73 -4.53
C GLY A 161 4.14 -1.87 -3.06
N TYR A 162 3.28 -2.41 -2.20
CA TYR A 162 3.53 -2.64 -0.77
C TYR A 162 3.33 -4.10 -0.36
N PHE A 163 4.14 -4.54 0.60
CA PHE A 163 3.95 -5.78 1.35
C PHE A 163 3.27 -5.50 2.67
N PHE A 164 2.58 -6.50 3.20
CA PHE A 164 1.80 -6.40 4.44
C PHE A 164 2.02 -7.65 5.30
N ARG A 165 2.14 -7.46 6.61
CA ARG A 165 2.31 -8.54 7.58
C ARG A 165 1.53 -8.23 8.86
N MET A 166 0.83 -9.24 9.40
CA MET A 166 0.26 -9.14 10.74
C MET A 166 1.33 -9.26 11.81
N LEU A 167 1.17 -8.48 12.88
CA LEU A 167 1.97 -8.55 14.09
C LEU A 167 1.07 -9.03 15.22
N GLU A 168 1.57 -10.00 15.98
CA GLU A 168 0.81 -10.68 17.04
C GLU A 168 1.12 -10.10 18.45
N ALA A 169 1.84 -8.97 18.52
CA ALA A 169 2.20 -8.32 19.79
C ALA A 169 2.43 -6.80 19.62
N GLN A 170 2.52 -6.10 20.74
CA GLN A 170 3.04 -4.73 20.83
C GLN A 170 4.22 -4.62 21.79
N GLY A 171 5.12 -3.67 21.50
CA GLY A 171 6.32 -3.37 22.27
C GLY A 171 6.13 -2.31 23.34
N ALA A 172 7.24 -1.88 23.95
CA ALA A 172 7.22 -1.01 25.12
C ALA A 172 6.82 0.45 24.81
N SER A 173 7.10 0.91 23.59
CA SER A 173 6.79 2.27 23.12
C SER A 173 5.35 2.40 22.64
N ALA A 174 4.64 1.29 22.40
CA ALA A 174 3.24 1.30 22.04
C ALA A 174 2.35 1.86 23.17
N PRO A 175 1.26 2.59 22.83
CA PRO A 175 0.22 2.92 23.78
C PRO A 175 -0.31 1.66 24.49
N GLY A 176 -0.23 1.63 25.82
CA GLY A 176 -0.60 0.47 26.64
C GLY A 176 0.56 -0.50 26.96
N GLY A 177 1.78 -0.23 26.48
CA GLY A 177 3.00 -0.96 26.81
C GLY A 177 3.10 -2.34 26.17
N ALA A 178 4.17 -3.07 26.49
CA ALA A 178 4.44 -4.36 25.88
C ALA A 178 3.36 -5.40 26.23
N ARG A 179 2.85 -6.10 25.20
CA ARG A 179 1.79 -7.11 25.35
C ARG A 179 1.79 -8.10 24.18
N ASP A 180 1.58 -9.36 24.50
CA ASP A 180 1.22 -10.40 23.52
C ASP A 180 -0.30 -10.34 23.22
N TYR A 181 -0.67 -10.35 21.95
CA TYR A 181 -2.08 -10.38 21.54
C TYR A 181 -2.66 -11.79 21.55
N MET A 182 -1.82 -12.81 21.69
CA MET A 182 -2.21 -14.21 21.69
C MET A 182 -2.61 -14.70 23.08
N PHE A 183 -3.77 -15.36 23.14
CA PHE A 183 -4.25 -16.07 24.32
C PHE A 183 -4.93 -17.37 23.86
N ASP A 184 -4.47 -18.50 24.38
CA ASP A 184 -4.98 -19.84 24.03
C ASP A 184 -5.05 -20.09 22.50
N GLY A 185 -3.97 -19.72 21.79
CA GLY A 185 -3.86 -19.86 20.34
C GLY A 185 -4.71 -18.89 19.50
N ARG A 186 -5.39 -17.93 20.15
CA ARG A 186 -6.30 -16.96 19.53
C ARG A 186 -5.81 -15.53 19.74
N MET A 187 -6.02 -14.69 18.74
CA MET A 187 -5.61 -13.28 18.79
C MET A 187 -6.71 -12.44 19.46
N ILE A 188 -6.68 -12.33 20.79
CA ILE A 188 -7.72 -11.67 21.61
C ILE A 188 -7.25 -10.31 22.13
N GLY A 189 -5.96 -10.18 22.43
CA GLY A 189 -5.38 -9.00 23.10
C GLY A 189 -5.24 -7.76 22.22
N GLY A 190 -5.53 -7.88 20.92
CA GLY A 190 -5.38 -6.83 19.91
C GLY A 190 -4.92 -7.42 18.58
N PHE A 191 -4.58 -6.55 17.64
CA PHE A 191 -3.86 -6.90 16.43
C PHE A 191 -3.05 -5.70 15.98
N ALA A 192 -2.05 -5.94 15.13
CA ALA A 192 -1.38 -4.89 14.40
C ALA A 192 -0.94 -5.36 13.01
N VAL A 193 -0.61 -4.42 12.15
CA VAL A 193 -0.21 -4.65 10.77
C VAL A 193 0.95 -3.73 10.43
N LEU A 194 1.98 -4.31 9.82
CA LEU A 194 3.09 -3.61 9.18
C LEU A 194 2.90 -3.62 7.68
N ALA A 195 3.12 -2.49 7.04
CA ALA A 195 3.22 -2.35 5.59
C ALA A 195 4.56 -1.72 5.18
N TRP A 196 5.18 -2.18 4.11
CA TRP A 196 6.45 -1.64 3.63
C TRP A 196 6.56 -1.72 2.10
N PRO A 197 7.33 -0.81 1.46
CA PRO A 197 7.45 -0.80 0.01
C PRO A 197 8.15 -2.06 -0.48
N ALA A 198 7.63 -2.61 -1.59
CA ALA A 198 8.25 -3.72 -2.30
C ALA A 198 9.65 -3.37 -2.84
N ARG A 199 9.87 -2.11 -3.16
CA ARG A 199 11.18 -1.58 -3.53
C ARG A 199 11.32 -0.14 -3.04
N TYR A 200 12.16 0.05 -2.02
CA TYR A 200 12.48 1.38 -1.51
C TYR A 200 12.94 2.33 -2.62
N GLY A 201 12.41 3.56 -2.63
CA GLY A 201 12.73 4.59 -3.62
C GLY A 201 12.09 4.39 -4.99
N ALA A 202 11.31 3.33 -5.19
CA ALA A 202 10.65 3.05 -6.47
C ALA A 202 9.15 2.78 -6.31
N SER A 203 8.76 1.91 -5.38
CA SER A 203 7.36 1.61 -5.09
C SER A 203 6.83 2.37 -3.87
N GLY A 204 7.72 2.87 -3.02
CA GLY A 204 7.43 3.70 -1.85
C GLY A 204 8.71 4.06 -1.10
N ILE A 205 8.61 5.01 -0.18
CA ILE A 205 9.67 5.43 0.76
C ILE A 205 9.28 5.01 2.17
N GLN A 206 8.07 5.38 2.59
CA GLN A 206 7.57 5.17 3.94
C GLN A 206 7.17 3.72 4.17
N SER A 207 7.50 3.20 5.35
CA SER A 207 6.87 2.02 5.94
C SER A 207 5.82 2.46 6.94
N PHE A 208 4.79 1.65 7.15
CA PHE A 208 3.63 2.01 7.98
C PHE A 208 3.31 0.93 9.00
N ILE A 209 2.90 1.32 10.20
CA ILE A 209 2.33 0.40 11.19
C ILE A 209 1.00 0.93 11.73
N VAL A 210 0.08 0.02 12.01
CA VAL A 210 -1.21 0.34 12.65
C VAL A 210 -1.56 -0.76 13.63
N SER A 211 -2.16 -0.40 14.76
CA SER A 211 -2.76 -1.36 15.69
C SER A 211 -4.27 -1.26 15.67
N HIS A 212 -4.94 -2.05 16.51
CA HIS A 212 -6.37 -1.96 16.74
C HIS A 212 -6.89 -0.55 17.13
N SER A 213 -6.02 0.39 17.55
CA SER A 213 -6.43 1.80 17.75
C SER A 213 -6.79 2.53 16.46
N GLY A 214 -6.37 2.02 15.29
CA GLY A 214 -6.62 2.63 13.98
C GLY A 214 -5.70 3.80 13.62
N VAL A 215 -4.78 4.21 14.50
CA VAL A 215 -3.78 5.24 14.20
C VAL A 215 -2.67 4.64 13.35
N VAL A 216 -2.51 5.16 12.12
CA VAL A 216 -1.43 4.75 11.21
C VAL A 216 -0.20 5.61 11.51
N TYR A 217 0.91 4.94 11.80
CA TYR A 217 2.23 5.55 11.93
C TYR A 217 3.05 5.28 10.67
N GLN A 218 4.01 6.14 10.37
CA GLN A 218 4.93 6.04 9.24
C GLN A 218 6.39 6.25 9.68
N ALA A 219 7.31 5.59 8.99
CA ALA A 219 8.75 5.78 9.17
C ALA A 219 9.51 5.48 7.87
N ASP A 220 10.51 6.32 7.54
CA ASP A 220 11.46 6.02 6.47
C ASP A 220 12.55 5.06 7.00
N LEU A 221 12.43 3.78 6.63
CA LEU A 221 13.39 2.76 7.03
C LEU A 221 14.67 2.76 6.16
N GLY A 222 14.74 3.61 5.14
CA GLY A 222 15.90 3.82 4.28
C GLY A 222 16.14 2.68 3.27
N PRO A 223 17.28 2.70 2.56
CA PRO A 223 17.59 1.70 1.52
C PRO A 223 17.62 0.23 2.00
N ARG A 224 17.68 0.00 3.32
CA ARG A 224 17.67 -1.32 3.95
C ARG A 224 16.30 -1.68 4.53
N THR A 225 15.21 -1.10 4.01
CA THR A 225 13.84 -1.37 4.47
C THR A 225 13.57 -2.87 4.62
N GLU A 226 13.87 -3.70 3.61
CA GLU A 226 13.59 -5.15 3.65
C GLU A 226 14.31 -5.86 4.82
N GLU A 227 15.56 -5.50 5.11
CA GLU A 227 16.30 -6.05 6.24
C GLU A 227 15.72 -5.57 7.58
N ARG A 228 15.39 -4.27 7.67
CA ARG A 228 14.87 -3.66 8.92
C ARG A 228 13.49 -4.20 9.26
N VAL A 229 12.58 -4.30 8.29
CA VAL A 229 11.24 -4.88 8.51
C VAL A 229 11.34 -6.34 8.92
N GLY A 230 12.34 -7.09 8.47
CA GLY A 230 12.60 -8.46 8.95
C GLY A 230 12.73 -8.56 10.47
N ARG A 231 13.15 -7.49 11.15
CA ARG A 231 13.33 -7.43 12.61
C ARG A 231 12.12 -6.89 13.37
N ILE A 232 11.16 -6.27 12.69
CA ILE A 232 9.95 -5.70 13.31
C ILE A 232 8.95 -6.84 13.60
N THR A 233 8.92 -7.31 14.83
CA THR A 233 8.06 -8.44 15.24
C THR A 233 6.83 -8.01 16.06
N ALA A 234 6.80 -6.77 16.52
CA ALA A 234 5.72 -6.20 17.32
C ALA A 234 5.41 -4.76 16.86
N PHE A 235 4.18 -4.31 17.13
CA PHE A 235 3.81 -2.91 16.98
C PHE A 235 4.50 -2.07 18.06
N ASP A 236 5.45 -1.24 17.66
CA ASP A 236 6.28 -0.47 18.59
C ASP A 236 6.63 0.91 17.98
N PRO A 237 5.67 1.83 17.86
CA PRO A 237 5.93 3.18 17.36
C PRO A 237 6.73 3.98 18.39
N ASP A 238 8.05 3.87 18.33
CA ASP A 238 8.99 4.69 19.10
C ASP A 238 9.19 6.08 18.47
N GLU A 239 10.28 6.76 18.84
CA GLU A 239 10.60 8.11 18.36
C GLU A 239 10.91 8.20 16.85
N ASP A 240 11.19 7.08 16.18
CA ASP A 240 11.42 7.05 14.74
C ASP A 240 10.10 6.99 13.92
N TRP A 241 8.95 6.93 14.59
CA TRP A 241 7.63 6.79 13.95
C TRP A 241 6.75 8.04 14.14
N ASP A 242 6.34 8.63 13.02
CA ASP A 242 5.42 9.76 13.00
C ASP A 242 3.99 9.30 12.74
N VAL A 243 2.99 10.03 13.23
CA VAL A 243 1.59 9.80 12.83
C VAL A 243 1.43 10.17 11.35
N SER A 244 0.95 9.23 10.54
CA SER A 244 0.66 9.47 9.13
C SER A 244 -0.46 10.50 9.00
N PRO A 245 -0.37 11.44 8.03
CA PRO A 245 -1.45 12.35 7.72
C PRO A 245 -2.78 11.61 7.43
N PRO A 246 -3.93 12.26 7.73
CA PRO A 246 -5.26 11.70 7.49
C PRO A 246 -5.53 11.42 6.01
#